data_AF-A0A950ZFD1-F1
#
_entry.id   AF-A0A950ZFD1-F1
#
_cell.length_a   1.000
_cell.length_b   1.000
_cell.length_c   1.000
_cell.angle_alpha   90.00
_cell.angle_beta   90.00
_cell.angle_gamma   90.00
#
_symmetry.space_group_name_H-M   'P 1'
#
loop_
_entity.id
_entity.type
_entity.pdbx_description
1 polymer ?
#
loop_
_entity_poly.entity_id
_entity_poly.type
_entity_poly.pdbx_seq_one_letter_code
_entity_poly.pdbx_strand_id
1 'polypeptide(L)'
;MERHVEWTSPAALWNDFNGATTADQRRVFRTPAILRFATDEFMPDFINVVQTDAHRISDFLAVPETWRKPAADVAPVRPKTGLAGTLERARIAAVRKVEARSGVVRTNAWNNAATTRPLKFYQPAHQRYYLVTACLVCRTLGLPDRALDTTKQERATFVIRMLQPHAGAAAINPDPSQCSELALVGDEWKPAGDASSLVDGETQYPLSPLSYQEIDGRRRRMFNGLIPVAKREALLAAKMPDPGSSSAAQKPLDARQMMLKTQVLGPWSNLEDAASLAVQQIATVDDPPTNAQRDKTLATTNDQLQTVSWYILLDLDAWLKENLADVWNAITAQSSAGLSGTKLAAYQKLASLSDTMTLVAALKQIRASAEQLETVKTVFHESSPSGWPSMRFRFVHASAGGPTGLTGKALRESFESTLVAALDQPLPGVATMAPRTVAQVNVTPHRSPWFAVRCVFERPNCASFKPAVVSDPTAAFQMAGFFDPDAPARPIRIPMPADTTPAGLRKFDKNTAFVLSDVLCGQVSAIRGLSFGDLIRSVLPWPLHKDLDVSPSPCTDGGMEAGMVCSLSIPIITICALIMLMIFIKLLDIVFFWLPFFQICLPLPKFDAKLDVSVEVGP
;
A
#
# COMPACT_ATOMS: atom_id res chain seq x y z
N MET A 1 15.19 -33.75 35.03
CA MET A 1 15.08 -33.73 33.55
C MET A 1 14.22 -32.54 33.15
N GLU A 2 14.83 -31.49 32.59
CA GLU A 2 14.08 -30.30 32.17
C GLU A 2 13.25 -30.65 30.92
N ARG A 3 11.96 -30.35 30.96
CA ARG A 3 10.98 -30.69 29.92
C ARG A 3 11.33 -29.96 28.62
N HIS A 4 11.30 -30.67 27.48
CA HIS A 4 11.52 -30.08 26.17
C HIS A 4 10.46 -28.98 25.94
N VAL A 5 10.89 -27.77 25.58
CA VAL A 5 10.02 -26.62 25.34
C VAL A 5 9.82 -26.47 23.84
N GLU A 6 8.65 -26.03 23.41
CA GLU A 6 8.37 -25.71 22.01
C GLU A 6 7.36 -24.56 21.88
N TRP A 7 7.40 -23.91 20.72
CA TRP A 7 6.38 -22.97 20.30
C TRP A 7 5.26 -23.69 19.56
N THR A 8 4.03 -23.28 19.80
CA THR A 8 2.83 -23.76 19.10
C THR A 8 1.96 -22.58 18.69
N SER A 9 1.03 -22.83 17.78
CA SER A 9 -0.09 -21.94 17.52
C SER A 9 -0.89 -21.71 18.82
N PRO A 10 -1.60 -20.58 18.94
CA PRO A 10 -2.51 -20.31 20.06
C PRO A 10 -3.45 -21.47 20.35
N ALA A 11 -3.55 -21.89 21.62
CA ALA A 11 -4.40 -23.02 22.00
C ALA A 11 -5.89 -22.82 21.65
N ALA A 12 -6.35 -21.57 21.65
CA ALA A 12 -7.70 -21.22 21.22
C ALA A 12 -7.97 -21.43 19.71
N LEU A 13 -6.94 -21.68 18.88
CA LEU A 13 -7.11 -22.09 17.48
C LEU A 13 -7.09 -23.61 17.29
N TRP A 14 -6.86 -24.39 18.36
CA TRP A 14 -6.65 -25.83 18.21
C TRP A 14 -7.92 -26.62 17.89
N ASN A 15 -9.09 -26.07 18.21
CA ASN A 15 -10.36 -26.69 17.87
C ASN A 15 -10.50 -26.91 16.36
N ASP A 16 -9.82 -26.10 15.54
CA ASP A 16 -9.87 -26.22 14.08
C ASP A 16 -8.98 -27.36 13.53
N PHE A 17 -8.19 -28.03 14.38
CA PHE A 17 -7.38 -29.20 14.02
C PHE A 17 -8.15 -30.52 14.23
N ASN A 18 -9.15 -30.78 13.39
CA ASN A 18 -9.87 -32.05 13.38
C ASN A 18 -9.40 -32.97 12.25
N GLY A 19 -9.45 -34.29 12.48
CA GLY A 19 -9.13 -35.32 11.48
C GLY A 19 -7.79 -36.04 11.69
N ALA A 20 -7.39 -36.84 10.71
CA ALA A 20 -6.12 -37.58 10.76
C ALA A 20 -4.93 -36.61 10.70
N THR A 21 -3.99 -36.75 11.63
CA THR A 21 -2.82 -35.87 11.77
C THR A 21 -1.93 -35.92 10.52
N THR A 22 -2.10 -34.96 9.60
CA THR A 22 -1.24 -34.83 8.41
C THR A 22 0.06 -34.09 8.74
N ALA A 23 1.01 -34.07 7.79
CA ALA A 23 2.22 -33.26 7.92
C ALA A 23 1.88 -31.76 8.00
N ASP A 24 0.92 -31.30 7.18
CA ASP A 24 0.50 -29.90 7.15
C ASP A 24 -0.19 -29.47 8.44
N GLN A 25 -1.07 -30.31 9.01
CA GLN A 25 -1.68 -30.02 10.31
C GLN A 25 -0.63 -29.89 11.42
N ARG A 26 0.39 -30.75 11.42
CA ARG A 26 1.51 -30.66 12.39
C ARG A 26 2.36 -29.40 12.19
N ARG A 27 2.43 -28.88 10.98
CA ARG A 27 3.11 -27.62 10.68
C ARG A 27 2.27 -26.44 11.17
N VAL A 28 0.99 -26.36 10.81
CA VAL A 28 0.09 -25.29 11.26
C VAL A 28 -0.04 -25.26 12.79
N PHE A 29 0.02 -26.42 13.45
CA PHE A 29 0.07 -26.51 14.91
C PHE A 29 1.33 -25.88 15.54
N ARG A 30 2.47 -25.87 14.84
CA ARG A 30 3.74 -25.30 15.30
C ARG A 30 3.97 -23.86 14.84
N THR A 31 3.15 -23.37 13.92
CA THR A 31 3.24 -22.03 13.34
C THR A 31 2.52 -20.99 14.21
N PRO A 32 3.17 -19.86 14.57
CA PRO A 32 2.50 -18.72 15.17
C PRO A 32 1.38 -18.17 14.28
N ALA A 33 0.32 -17.63 14.89
CA ALA A 33 -0.79 -17.02 14.17
C ALA A 33 -0.63 -15.50 14.08
N ILE A 34 -1.02 -14.91 12.95
CA ILE A 34 -1.08 -13.46 12.78
C ILE A 34 -2.54 -13.02 12.80
N LEU A 35 -2.88 -12.13 13.72
CA LEU A 35 -4.18 -11.52 13.86
C LEU A 35 -4.19 -10.12 13.25
N ARG A 36 -5.27 -9.71 12.60
CA ARG A 36 -5.48 -8.41 11.96
C ARG A 36 -6.65 -7.69 12.61
N PHE A 37 -6.44 -6.42 12.94
CA PHE A 37 -7.42 -5.51 13.53
C PHE A 37 -7.59 -4.26 12.66
N ALA A 38 -8.78 -3.67 12.74
CA ALA A 38 -9.22 -2.57 11.87
C ALA A 38 -9.44 -1.24 12.62
N THR A 39 -9.20 -1.23 13.93
CA THR A 39 -9.59 -0.16 14.85
C THR A 39 -8.37 0.37 15.59
N ASP A 40 -8.37 1.67 15.91
CA ASP A 40 -7.32 2.27 16.74
C ASP A 40 -7.38 1.73 18.19
N GLU A 41 -8.50 1.09 18.57
CA GLU A 41 -8.72 0.39 19.85
C GLU A 41 -8.31 -1.11 19.81
N PHE A 42 -7.44 -1.51 18.88
CA PHE A 42 -7.11 -2.92 18.64
C PHE A 42 -6.60 -3.69 19.87
N MET A 43 -5.83 -3.05 20.77
CA MET A 43 -5.32 -3.72 21.98
C MET A 43 -6.43 -3.98 23.01
N PRO A 44 -7.26 -3.00 23.39
CA PRO A 44 -8.48 -3.25 24.14
C PRO A 44 -9.36 -4.32 23.49
N ASP A 45 -9.59 -4.25 22.17
CA ASP A 45 -10.40 -5.22 21.43
C ASP A 45 -9.82 -6.64 21.55
N PHE A 46 -8.51 -6.80 21.33
CA PHE A 46 -7.81 -8.08 21.48
C PHE A 46 -7.95 -8.66 22.89
N ILE A 47 -7.70 -7.85 23.92
CA ILE A 47 -7.82 -8.27 25.32
C ILE A 47 -9.26 -8.70 25.63
N ASN A 48 -10.25 -7.92 25.19
CA ASN A 48 -11.66 -8.20 25.42
C ASN A 48 -12.11 -9.49 24.74
N VAL A 49 -11.68 -9.72 23.50
CA VAL A 49 -11.95 -10.97 22.77
C VAL A 49 -11.36 -12.15 23.54
N VAL A 50 -10.08 -12.12 23.87
CA VAL A 50 -9.39 -13.23 24.54
C VAL A 50 -9.95 -13.51 25.94
N GLN A 51 -10.37 -12.48 26.69
CA GLN A 51 -10.94 -12.65 28.03
C GLN A 51 -12.41 -13.10 28.04
N THR A 52 -13.15 -12.89 26.95
CA THR A 52 -14.58 -13.21 26.85
C THR A 52 -14.83 -14.51 26.10
N ASP A 53 -14.23 -14.65 24.91
CA ASP A 53 -14.31 -15.81 24.04
C ASP A 53 -13.00 -15.96 23.24
N ALA A 54 -12.03 -16.65 23.85
CA ALA A 54 -10.72 -16.83 23.24
C ALA A 54 -10.79 -17.53 21.88
N HIS A 55 -11.78 -18.38 21.61
CA HIS A 55 -11.91 -19.07 20.32
C HIS A 55 -12.33 -18.15 19.19
N ARG A 56 -12.88 -16.96 19.48
CA ARG A 56 -13.17 -15.96 18.44
C ARG A 56 -11.93 -15.30 17.85
N ILE A 57 -10.73 -15.56 18.38
CA ILE A 57 -9.51 -15.06 17.73
C ILE A 57 -9.33 -15.61 16.31
N SER A 58 -9.97 -16.74 15.95
CA SER A 58 -9.98 -17.25 14.58
C SER A 58 -10.64 -16.27 13.59
N ASP A 59 -11.62 -15.49 14.04
CA ASP A 59 -12.27 -14.44 13.22
C ASP A 59 -11.28 -13.32 12.85
N PHE A 60 -10.22 -13.13 13.65
CA PHE A 60 -9.23 -12.08 13.48
C PHE A 60 -8.01 -12.54 12.69
N LEU A 61 -7.95 -13.77 12.17
CA LEU A 61 -6.79 -14.25 11.42
C LEU A 61 -6.55 -13.37 10.17
N ALA A 62 -5.29 -13.01 9.94
CA ALA A 62 -4.91 -12.17 8.82
C ALA A 62 -5.19 -12.89 7.49
N VAL A 63 -5.94 -12.24 6.61
CA VAL A 63 -6.29 -12.73 5.28
C VAL A 63 -5.87 -11.70 4.23
N PRO A 64 -5.58 -12.12 2.98
CA PRO A 64 -5.33 -11.18 1.89
C PRO A 64 -6.53 -10.26 1.65
N GLU A 65 -6.30 -8.95 1.62
CA GLU A 65 -7.31 -7.94 1.35
C GLU A 65 -6.76 -6.86 0.41
N THR A 66 -7.64 -6.10 -0.23
CA THR A 66 -7.30 -4.89 -1.00
C THR A 66 -8.37 -3.83 -0.77
N TRP A 67 -8.10 -2.57 -1.09
CA TRP A 67 -9.11 -1.50 -1.05
C TRP A 67 -10.42 -1.87 -1.79
N ARG A 68 -10.32 -2.54 -2.95
CA ARG A 68 -11.50 -2.95 -3.74
C ARG A 68 -12.27 -4.11 -3.12
N LYS A 69 -11.63 -4.92 -2.28
CA LYS A 69 -12.22 -6.07 -1.58
C LYS A 69 -11.63 -6.14 -0.17
N PRO A 70 -12.02 -5.23 0.75
CA PRO A 70 -11.49 -5.22 2.11
C PRO A 70 -11.97 -6.48 2.84
N ALA A 71 -11.14 -6.98 3.76
CA ALA A 71 -11.60 -8.05 4.65
C ALA A 71 -12.71 -7.50 5.56
N ALA A 72 -13.71 -8.34 5.85
CA ALA A 72 -14.81 -7.95 6.71
C ALA A 72 -14.28 -7.58 8.11
N ASP A 73 -14.71 -6.43 8.63
CA ASP A 73 -14.36 -6.02 9.97
C ASP A 73 -15.08 -6.90 10.99
N VAL A 74 -14.31 -7.45 11.94
CA VAL A 74 -14.87 -8.25 13.02
C VAL A 74 -15.48 -7.32 14.07
N ALA A 75 -16.73 -7.55 14.43
CA ALA A 75 -17.41 -6.75 15.43
C ALA A 75 -16.69 -6.85 16.80
N PRO A 76 -16.34 -5.71 17.43
CA PRO A 76 -15.62 -5.71 18.69
C PRO A 76 -16.46 -6.35 19.79
N VAL A 77 -15.80 -7.07 20.69
CA VAL A 77 -16.46 -7.69 21.85
C VAL A 77 -16.63 -6.62 22.92
N ARG A 78 -17.89 -6.24 23.18
CA ARG A 78 -18.18 -5.30 24.26
C ARG A 78 -17.81 -5.92 25.62
N PRO A 79 -16.99 -5.25 26.44
CA PRO A 79 -16.60 -5.78 27.74
C PRO A 79 -17.83 -5.91 28.64
N LYS A 80 -18.11 -7.13 29.10
CA LYS A 80 -19.11 -7.40 30.15
C LYS A 80 -18.38 -7.63 31.47
N THR A 81 -18.66 -6.82 32.48
CA THR A 81 -18.02 -6.91 33.79
C THR A 81 -18.91 -7.63 34.83
N GLY A 82 -18.32 -8.04 35.94
CA GLY A 82 -19.03 -8.63 37.09
C GLY A 82 -19.78 -9.94 36.77
N LEU A 83 -21.00 -10.06 37.32
CA LEU A 83 -21.86 -11.24 37.13
C LEU A 83 -22.22 -11.44 35.66
N ALA A 84 -22.51 -10.35 34.92
CA ALA A 84 -22.88 -10.41 33.51
C ALA A 84 -21.75 -11.01 32.65
N GLY A 85 -20.50 -10.62 32.89
CA GLY A 85 -19.35 -11.22 32.21
C GLY A 85 -19.14 -12.69 32.57
N THR A 86 -19.38 -13.06 33.83
CA THR A 86 -19.25 -14.45 34.29
C THR A 86 -20.33 -15.36 33.68
N LEU A 87 -21.57 -14.89 33.64
CA LEU A 87 -22.68 -15.58 33.01
C LEU A 87 -22.47 -15.72 31.50
N GLU A 88 -21.95 -14.69 30.84
CA GLU A 88 -21.62 -14.75 29.42
C GLU A 88 -20.58 -15.82 29.12
N ARG A 89 -19.47 -15.85 29.86
CA ARG A 89 -18.44 -16.89 29.71
C ARG A 89 -19.00 -18.29 29.95
N ALA A 90 -19.85 -18.47 30.96
CA ALA A 90 -20.50 -19.74 31.24
C ALA A 90 -21.43 -20.17 30.09
N ARG A 91 -22.21 -19.23 29.54
CA ARG A 91 -23.06 -19.46 28.36
C ARG A 91 -22.23 -19.87 27.15
N ILE A 92 -21.16 -19.13 26.84
CA ILE A 92 -20.28 -19.42 25.70
C ILE A 92 -19.64 -20.80 25.86
N ALA A 93 -19.09 -21.12 27.04
CA ALA A 93 -18.51 -22.43 27.31
C ALA A 93 -19.53 -23.57 27.14
N ALA A 94 -20.79 -23.37 27.55
CA ALA A 94 -21.85 -24.34 27.34
C ALA A 94 -22.19 -24.54 25.85
N VAL A 95 -22.36 -23.44 25.10
CA VAL A 95 -22.62 -23.49 23.65
C VAL A 95 -21.49 -24.22 22.92
N ARG A 96 -20.23 -23.87 23.20
CA ARG A 96 -19.07 -24.51 22.57
C ARG A 96 -18.95 -26.00 22.91
N LYS A 97 -19.26 -26.41 24.14
CA LYS A 97 -19.30 -27.84 24.51
C LYS A 97 -20.36 -28.61 23.72
N VAL A 98 -21.48 -27.95 23.38
CA VAL A 98 -22.52 -28.53 22.51
C VAL A 98 -22.03 -28.60 21.07
N GLU A 99 -21.44 -27.53 20.53
CA GLU A 99 -20.85 -27.50 19.17
C GLU A 99 -19.77 -28.57 18.96
N ALA A 100 -18.89 -28.74 19.95
CA ALA A 100 -17.85 -29.77 19.92
C ALA A 100 -18.45 -31.20 19.91
N ARG A 101 -19.58 -31.41 20.58
CA ARG A 101 -20.32 -32.69 20.57
C ARG A 101 -21.06 -32.94 19.26
N SER A 102 -21.57 -31.89 18.61
CA SER A 102 -22.26 -31.99 17.32
C SER A 102 -21.31 -32.07 16.13
N GLY A 103 -19.99 -32.06 16.35
CA GLY A 103 -18.98 -32.17 15.29
C GLY A 103 -18.94 -30.98 14.34
N VAL A 104 -19.65 -29.89 14.65
CA VAL A 104 -19.68 -28.65 13.85
C VAL A 104 -18.42 -27.85 14.19
N VAL A 105 -17.27 -28.36 13.75
CA VAL A 105 -16.01 -27.64 13.84
C VAL A 105 -15.72 -27.02 12.49
N ARG A 106 -15.62 -25.69 12.46
CA ARG A 106 -15.31 -24.93 11.25
C ARG A 106 -13.82 -25.04 10.94
N THR A 107 -13.42 -26.06 10.20
CA THR A 107 -12.05 -26.17 9.68
C THR A 107 -11.83 -25.23 8.49
N ASN A 108 -11.93 -23.92 8.68
CA ASN A 108 -11.34 -22.99 7.72
C ASN A 108 -9.85 -22.97 8.01
N ALA A 109 -9.10 -23.84 7.33
CA ALA A 109 -7.66 -23.85 7.39
C ALA A 109 -7.15 -22.51 6.84
N TRP A 110 -6.85 -21.60 7.76
CA TRP A 110 -6.34 -20.25 7.56
C TRP A 110 -5.03 -20.18 6.77
N ASN A 111 -4.39 -21.33 6.51
CA ASN A 111 -3.17 -21.47 5.72
C ASN A 111 -3.29 -22.40 4.48
N ASN A 112 -4.44 -23.03 4.20
CA ASN A 112 -4.57 -23.99 3.08
C ASN A 112 -5.28 -23.45 1.84
N ALA A 113 -5.80 -22.22 1.85
CA ALA A 113 -6.30 -21.64 0.62
C ALA A 113 -5.10 -21.19 -0.23
N ALA A 114 -4.95 -21.78 -1.42
CA ALA A 114 -4.12 -21.24 -2.48
C ALA A 114 -4.62 -19.83 -2.81
N THR A 115 -4.11 -18.85 -2.06
CA THR A 115 -4.55 -17.48 -2.14
C THR A 115 -3.89 -16.91 -3.39
N THR A 116 -4.70 -16.66 -4.41
CA THR A 116 -4.29 -16.00 -5.66
C THR A 116 -3.81 -14.56 -5.45
N ARG A 117 -3.77 -14.10 -4.20
CA ARG A 117 -3.47 -12.72 -3.79
C ARG A 117 -2.42 -12.71 -2.69
N PRO A 118 -1.48 -11.75 -2.74
CA PRO A 118 -0.46 -11.62 -1.72
C PRO A 118 -1.08 -11.27 -0.36
N LEU A 119 -0.63 -11.92 0.72
CA LEU A 119 -0.91 -11.47 2.07
C LEU A 119 -0.11 -10.19 2.32
N LYS A 120 -0.78 -9.03 2.23
CA LYS A 120 -0.16 -7.72 2.38
C LYS A 120 -0.63 -7.06 3.67
N PHE A 121 0.32 -6.60 4.48
CA PHE A 121 0.07 -5.89 5.73
C PHE A 121 0.14 -4.39 5.54
N TYR A 122 -0.94 -3.71 5.86
CA TYR A 122 -1.05 -2.27 5.73
C TYR A 122 -0.59 -1.55 7.00
N GLN A 123 -0.21 -0.28 6.88
CA GLN A 123 0.29 0.49 8.01
C GLN A 123 -0.84 0.89 8.98
N PRO A 124 -0.51 1.22 10.24
CA PRO A 124 -1.45 1.84 11.18
C PRO A 124 -2.15 3.09 10.63
N ALA A 125 -1.50 3.85 9.75
CA ALA A 125 -2.10 4.99 9.04
C ALA A 125 -3.33 4.59 8.20
N HIS A 126 -3.41 3.34 7.77
CA HIS A 126 -4.55 2.74 7.05
C HIS A 126 -5.55 2.04 7.99
N GLN A 127 -5.46 2.29 9.32
CA GLN A 127 -6.24 1.60 10.35
C GLN A 127 -6.11 0.08 10.27
N ARG A 128 -4.89 -0.40 10.11
CA ARG A 128 -4.57 -1.83 10.13
C ARG A 128 -3.46 -2.11 11.13
N TYR A 129 -3.73 -3.05 12.01
CA TYR A 129 -2.82 -3.45 13.08
C TYR A 129 -2.70 -4.98 13.05
N TYR A 130 -1.46 -5.48 13.16
CA TYR A 130 -1.18 -6.91 13.05
C TYR A 130 -0.45 -7.39 14.29
N LEU A 131 -1.01 -8.40 14.95
CA LEU A 131 -0.43 -9.04 16.13
C LEU A 131 0.05 -10.45 15.78
N VAL A 132 1.31 -10.76 16.03
CA VAL A 132 1.75 -12.16 16.08
C VAL A 132 1.34 -12.75 17.43
N THR A 133 0.86 -14.00 17.43
CA THR A 133 0.41 -14.71 18.62
C THR A 133 0.89 -16.16 18.62
N ALA A 134 1.33 -16.66 19.77
CA ALA A 134 1.81 -18.03 19.93
C ALA A 134 1.71 -18.50 21.39
N CYS A 135 1.75 -19.81 21.61
CA CYS A 135 1.88 -20.40 22.94
C CYS A 135 3.27 -21.02 23.09
N LEU A 136 3.89 -20.82 24.25
CA LEU A 136 5.12 -21.51 24.64
C LEU A 136 4.72 -22.66 25.56
N VAL A 137 4.96 -23.91 25.16
CA VAL A 137 4.48 -25.09 25.89
C VAL A 137 5.62 -26.03 26.26
N CYS A 138 5.42 -26.82 27.31
CA CYS A 138 6.27 -27.97 27.61
C CYS A 138 5.73 -29.21 26.89
N ARG A 139 6.60 -30.00 26.24
CA ARG A 139 6.31 -31.32 25.64
C ARG A 139 6.04 -32.38 26.70
N THR A 140 5.00 -32.15 27.49
CA THR A 140 4.44 -33.05 28.50
C THR A 140 2.97 -33.30 28.16
N LEU A 141 2.43 -34.43 28.60
CA LEU A 141 1.01 -34.74 28.41
C LEU A 141 0.14 -33.56 28.86
N GLY A 142 -0.77 -33.12 27.98
CA GLY A 142 -1.63 -31.95 28.20
C GLY A 142 -1.07 -30.60 27.74
N LEU A 143 0.19 -30.56 27.26
CA LEU A 143 0.90 -29.37 26.76
C LEU A 143 0.70 -28.14 27.65
N PRO A 144 1.14 -28.19 28.93
CA PRO A 144 1.00 -27.05 29.82
C PRO A 144 1.87 -25.89 29.34
N ASP A 145 1.30 -24.68 29.40
CA ASP A 145 1.99 -23.47 28.98
C ASP A 145 3.14 -23.15 29.95
N ARG A 146 4.30 -22.79 29.39
CA ARG A 146 5.49 -22.42 30.16
C ARG A 146 5.37 -20.97 30.61
N ALA A 147 5.58 -20.74 31.91
CA ALA A 147 5.79 -19.40 32.42
C ALA A 147 7.24 -18.96 32.20
N LEU A 148 7.44 -17.68 31.86
CA LEU A 148 8.78 -17.08 31.84
C LEU A 148 9.26 -16.90 33.27
N ASP A 149 10.49 -17.34 33.54
CA ASP A 149 11.20 -17.05 34.78
C ASP A 149 12.02 -15.77 34.61
N THR A 150 11.43 -14.63 34.97
CA THR A 150 12.09 -13.32 34.87
C THR A 150 13.27 -13.19 35.84
N THR A 151 13.32 -13.97 36.93
CA THR A 151 14.46 -13.98 37.86
C THR A 151 15.71 -14.58 37.21
N LYS A 152 15.53 -15.46 36.23
CA LYS A 152 16.59 -16.03 35.38
C LYS A 152 16.77 -15.28 34.06
N GLN A 153 16.18 -14.08 33.94
CA GLN A 153 16.19 -13.26 32.74
C GLN A 153 15.65 -13.98 31.50
N GLU A 154 14.74 -14.94 31.68
CA GLU A 154 14.08 -15.57 30.54
C GLU A 154 13.24 -14.53 29.77
N ARG A 155 13.35 -14.55 28.44
CA ARG A 155 12.63 -13.62 27.56
C ARG A 155 11.95 -14.33 26.41
N ALA A 156 10.80 -13.81 26.01
CA ALA A 156 10.08 -14.19 24.81
C ALA A 156 10.02 -12.97 23.88
N THR A 157 10.42 -13.18 22.64
CA THR A 157 10.50 -12.16 21.60
C THR A 157 10.09 -12.77 20.27
N PHE A 158 10.01 -11.97 19.22
CA PHE A 158 9.90 -12.44 17.85
C PHE A 158 10.88 -11.69 16.95
N VAL A 159 11.28 -12.34 15.87
CA VAL A 159 12.15 -11.78 14.84
C VAL A 159 11.38 -11.70 13.52
N ILE A 160 11.76 -10.74 12.68
CA ILE A 160 11.22 -10.58 11.32
C ILE A 160 12.35 -10.94 10.37
N ARG A 161 12.10 -11.91 9.49
CA ARG A 161 13.07 -12.38 8.52
C ARG A 161 12.62 -12.10 7.11
N MET A 162 13.54 -11.62 6.29
CA MET A 162 13.29 -11.46 4.85
C MET A 162 13.46 -12.81 4.16
N LEU A 163 12.52 -13.16 3.29
CA LEU A 163 12.50 -14.41 2.55
C LEU A 163 13.10 -14.21 1.16
N GLN A 164 13.98 -15.13 0.78
CA GLN A 164 14.54 -15.29 -0.55
C GLN A 164 14.02 -16.60 -1.14
N PRO A 165 12.95 -16.57 -1.96
CA PRO A 165 12.37 -17.78 -2.54
C PRO A 165 13.38 -18.53 -3.42
N HIS A 166 13.49 -19.85 -3.26
CA HIS A 166 14.32 -20.67 -4.13
C HIS A 166 13.72 -20.77 -5.54
N ALA A 167 14.53 -21.18 -6.52
CA ALA A 167 14.05 -21.44 -7.87
C ALA A 167 12.89 -22.46 -7.85
N GLY A 168 11.74 -22.09 -8.44
CA GLY A 168 10.53 -22.91 -8.46
C GLY A 168 9.54 -22.67 -7.31
N ALA A 169 9.88 -21.84 -6.32
CA ALA A 169 8.92 -21.41 -5.29
C ALA A 169 7.80 -20.54 -5.90
N ALA A 170 6.62 -20.56 -5.29
CA ALA A 170 5.47 -19.79 -5.76
C ALA A 170 5.78 -18.27 -5.78
N ALA A 171 5.42 -17.59 -6.87
CA ALA A 171 5.66 -16.15 -7.02
C ALA A 171 4.77 -15.27 -6.12
N ILE A 172 3.66 -15.83 -5.62
CA ILE A 172 2.69 -15.18 -4.73
C ILE A 172 2.56 -16.07 -3.49
N ASN A 173 2.73 -15.48 -2.30
CA ASN A 173 2.75 -16.17 -1.01
C ASN A 173 3.68 -17.41 -1.04
N PRO A 174 4.99 -17.23 -1.32
CA PRO A 174 5.93 -18.35 -1.33
C PRO A 174 5.89 -19.05 0.02
N ASP A 175 5.94 -20.38 0.00
CA ASP A 175 6.06 -21.14 1.24
C ASP A 175 7.41 -20.79 1.90
N PRO A 176 7.43 -20.31 3.16
CA PRO A 176 8.69 -20.00 3.85
C PRO A 176 9.67 -21.18 3.92
N SER A 177 9.19 -22.43 3.90
CA SER A 177 10.06 -23.62 3.85
C SER A 177 10.80 -23.77 2.51
N GLN A 178 10.29 -23.13 1.46
CA GLN A 178 10.92 -23.02 0.15
C GLN A 178 11.66 -21.70 -0.02
N CYS A 179 12.03 -21.01 1.07
CA CYS A 179 12.79 -19.77 1.05
C CYS A 179 14.06 -19.87 1.90
N SER A 180 15.14 -19.24 1.44
CA SER A 180 16.25 -18.89 2.32
C SER A 180 15.86 -17.67 3.16
N GLU A 181 16.27 -17.62 4.42
CA GLU A 181 15.90 -16.53 5.34
C GLU A 181 17.11 -15.62 5.64
N LEU A 182 16.86 -14.31 5.64
CA LEU A 182 17.82 -13.31 6.10
C LEU A 182 17.37 -12.75 7.46
N ALA A 183 18.28 -12.72 8.41
CA ALA A 183 18.14 -12.11 9.73
C ALA A 183 18.63 -10.66 9.71
N LEU A 184 17.91 -9.74 10.36
CA LEU A 184 18.32 -8.34 10.46
C LEU A 184 19.21 -8.14 11.69
N VAL A 185 20.50 -7.85 11.48
CA VAL A 185 21.49 -7.59 12.54
C VAL A 185 21.94 -6.14 12.44
N GLY A 186 21.50 -5.29 13.38
CA GLY A 186 21.64 -3.83 13.24
C GLY A 186 20.87 -3.34 12.02
N ASP A 187 21.56 -2.65 11.11
CA ASP A 187 21.02 -2.19 9.83
C ASP A 187 21.48 -3.05 8.63
N GLU A 188 21.84 -4.32 8.86
CA GLU A 188 22.29 -5.26 7.82
C GLU A 188 21.52 -6.59 7.86
N TRP A 189 21.05 -7.04 6.71
CA TRP A 189 20.52 -8.37 6.49
C TRP A 189 21.67 -9.37 6.35
N LYS A 190 21.66 -10.43 7.15
CA LYS A 190 22.64 -11.52 7.12
C LYS A 190 21.94 -12.85 6.89
N PRO A 191 22.53 -13.79 6.12
CA PRO A 191 21.95 -15.13 5.98
C PRO A 191 21.80 -15.79 7.35
N ALA A 192 20.63 -16.37 7.63
CA ALA A 192 20.41 -17.04 8.90
C ALA A 192 21.21 -18.35 9.04
N GLY A 193 21.66 -18.94 7.92
CA GLY A 193 22.32 -20.24 7.89
C GLY A 193 21.34 -21.37 8.21
N ASP A 194 21.01 -21.52 9.50
CA ASP A 194 19.91 -22.37 9.98
C ASP A 194 18.70 -21.51 10.37
N ALA A 195 17.63 -21.62 9.59
CA ALA A 195 16.38 -20.90 9.82
C ALA A 195 15.71 -21.24 11.16
N SER A 196 16.06 -22.36 11.81
CA SER A 196 15.54 -22.73 13.14
C SER A 196 16.39 -22.24 14.31
N SER A 197 17.48 -21.49 14.03
CA SER A 197 18.37 -20.91 15.02
C SER A 197 18.26 -19.39 15.06
N LEU A 198 18.55 -18.77 16.20
CA LEU A 198 18.62 -17.30 16.35
C LEU A 198 20.01 -16.81 15.92
N VAL A 199 20.07 -15.78 15.07
CA VAL A 199 21.35 -15.18 14.68
C VAL A 199 21.82 -14.22 15.77
N ASP A 200 23.13 -14.21 16.05
CA ASP A 200 23.69 -13.32 17.07
C ASP A 200 23.49 -11.84 16.67
N GLY A 201 22.97 -11.04 17.60
CA GLY A 201 22.58 -9.65 17.34
C GLY A 201 21.35 -9.45 16.45
N GLU A 202 20.59 -10.50 16.13
CA GLU A 202 19.33 -10.38 15.36
C GLU A 202 18.34 -9.45 16.07
N THR A 203 17.69 -8.57 15.32
CA THR A 203 16.76 -7.56 15.83
C THR A 203 15.51 -8.24 16.37
N GLN A 204 15.27 -8.10 17.67
CA GLN A 204 14.16 -8.74 18.37
C GLN A 204 13.08 -7.75 18.77
N TYR A 205 11.83 -8.19 18.67
CA TYR A 205 10.64 -7.46 19.09
C TYR A 205 9.99 -8.17 20.28
N PRO A 206 9.48 -7.45 21.28
CA PRO A 206 8.97 -8.06 22.51
C PRO A 206 7.67 -8.85 22.28
N LEU A 207 7.56 -10.00 22.95
CA LEU A 207 6.29 -10.72 23.12
C LEU A 207 5.79 -10.57 24.55
N SER A 208 4.56 -10.11 24.71
CA SER A 208 3.90 -9.94 26.00
C SER A 208 2.99 -11.14 26.32
N PRO A 209 3.02 -11.70 27.53
CA PRO A 209 2.13 -12.77 27.93
C PRO A 209 0.72 -12.24 28.28
N LEU A 210 -0.31 -12.89 27.76
CA LEU A 210 -1.72 -12.69 28.10
C LEU A 210 -2.29 -14.02 28.62
N SER A 211 -2.95 -13.98 29.78
CA SER A 211 -3.61 -15.16 30.37
C SER A 211 -5.11 -15.13 30.09
N TYR A 212 -5.70 -16.29 29.83
CA TYR A 212 -7.16 -16.45 29.65
C TYR A 212 -7.66 -17.77 30.24
N GLN A 213 -8.97 -17.93 30.35
CA GLN A 213 -9.59 -19.20 30.75
C GLN A 213 -10.09 -19.95 29.51
N GLU A 214 -9.68 -21.20 29.39
CA GLU A 214 -10.08 -22.11 28.32
C GLU A 214 -11.48 -22.71 28.59
N ILE A 215 -12.13 -23.29 27.57
CA ILE A 215 -13.48 -23.91 27.71
C ILE A 215 -13.56 -24.96 28.82
N ASP A 216 -12.46 -25.67 29.06
CA ASP A 216 -12.34 -26.69 30.11
C ASP A 216 -12.04 -26.13 31.51
N GLY A 217 -11.98 -24.80 31.65
CA GLY A 217 -11.70 -24.10 32.90
C GLY A 217 -10.21 -23.96 33.22
N ARG A 218 -9.31 -24.52 32.40
CA ARG A 218 -7.87 -24.35 32.59
C ARG A 218 -7.45 -22.93 32.28
N ARG A 219 -6.53 -22.39 33.08
CA ARG A 219 -5.89 -21.11 32.77
C ARG A 219 -4.80 -21.34 31.73
N ARG A 220 -4.93 -20.71 30.57
CA ARG A 220 -3.98 -20.75 29.46
C ARG A 220 -3.23 -19.44 29.32
N ARG A 221 -2.08 -19.47 28.65
CA ARG A 221 -1.20 -18.33 28.38
C ARG A 221 -0.85 -18.28 26.90
N MET A 222 -1.01 -17.09 26.33
CA MET A 222 -0.67 -16.77 24.96
C MET A 222 0.29 -15.58 24.95
N PHE A 223 1.34 -15.64 24.15
CA PHE A 223 2.22 -14.53 23.88
C PHE A 223 1.71 -13.75 22.68
N ASN A 224 1.80 -12.42 22.72
CA ASN A 224 1.41 -11.54 21.63
C ASN A 224 2.44 -10.43 21.40
N GLY A 225 2.62 -10.00 20.16
CA GLY A 225 3.53 -8.91 19.79
C GLY A 225 3.06 -8.15 18.56
N LEU A 226 3.24 -6.84 18.55
CA LEU A 226 2.83 -5.97 17.44
C LEU A 226 3.85 -6.02 16.31
N ILE A 227 3.42 -6.41 15.11
CA ILE A 227 4.26 -6.38 13.91
C ILE A 227 4.42 -4.92 13.46
N PRO A 228 5.65 -4.37 13.45
CA PRO A 228 5.91 -2.97 13.18
C PRO A 228 5.90 -2.65 11.68
N VAL A 229 4.73 -2.71 11.04
CA VAL A 229 4.60 -2.48 9.58
C VAL A 229 5.11 -1.09 9.17
N ALA A 230 5.00 -0.09 10.04
CA ALA A 230 5.52 1.26 9.82
C ALA A 230 7.07 1.31 9.70
N LYS A 231 7.80 0.29 10.18
CA LYS A 231 9.26 0.19 10.01
C LYS A 231 9.67 -0.34 8.63
N ARG A 232 8.73 -0.59 7.71
CA ARG A 232 9.01 -1.10 6.37
C ARG A 232 10.17 -0.38 5.70
N GLU A 233 10.15 0.95 5.64
CA GLU A 233 11.19 1.70 4.91
C GLU A 233 12.58 1.50 5.54
N ALA A 234 12.67 1.37 6.86
CA ALA A 234 13.92 1.02 7.54
C ALA A 234 14.37 -0.42 7.21
N LEU A 235 13.43 -1.38 7.19
CA LEU A 235 13.70 -2.77 6.82
C LEU A 235 14.17 -2.91 5.37
N LEU A 236 13.65 -2.09 4.45
CA LEU A 236 14.06 -2.05 3.04
C LEU A 236 15.37 -1.29 2.81
N ALA A 237 15.66 -0.30 3.65
CA ALA A 237 16.88 0.49 3.58
C ALA A 237 18.11 -0.22 4.18
N ALA A 238 17.89 -1.25 5.00
CA ALA A 238 18.95 -2.05 5.58
C ALA A 238 19.85 -2.69 4.50
N LYS A 239 21.16 -2.72 4.77
CA LYS A 239 22.19 -3.25 3.88
C LYS A 239 21.93 -4.74 3.61
N MET A 240 21.93 -5.17 2.36
CA MET A 240 21.81 -6.59 2.01
C MET A 240 23.17 -7.30 2.14
N PRO A 241 23.19 -8.62 2.39
CA PRO A 241 24.45 -9.34 2.47
C PRO A 241 25.16 -9.28 1.11
N ASP A 242 26.47 -9.04 1.13
CA ASP A 242 27.25 -9.05 -0.09
C ASP A 242 27.05 -10.41 -0.79
N PRO A 243 26.64 -10.43 -2.07
CA PRO A 243 26.53 -11.69 -2.80
C PRO A 243 27.89 -12.34 -2.72
N GLY A 244 27.98 -13.52 -2.11
CA GLY A 244 29.23 -14.27 -1.97
C GLY A 244 29.99 -14.28 -3.30
N SER A 245 31.31 -14.34 -3.21
CA SER A 245 32.32 -14.13 -4.27
C SER A 245 32.27 -15.06 -5.50
N SER A 246 31.09 -15.43 -5.97
CA SER A 246 30.80 -16.13 -7.21
C SER A 246 29.83 -15.38 -8.12
N SER A 247 29.53 -14.11 -7.84
CA SER A 247 28.95 -13.20 -8.83
C SER A 247 30.02 -12.19 -9.22
N ALA A 248 30.43 -12.19 -10.49
CA ALA A 248 31.33 -11.19 -11.05
C ALA A 248 30.89 -9.81 -10.54
N ALA A 249 31.80 -9.07 -9.90
CA ALA A 249 31.56 -7.77 -9.29
C ALA A 249 30.59 -6.97 -10.16
N GLN A 250 29.32 -6.88 -9.72
CA GLN A 250 28.32 -6.14 -10.47
C GLN A 250 28.79 -4.70 -10.48
N LYS A 251 29.14 -4.24 -11.69
CA LYS A 251 29.62 -2.89 -11.94
C LYS A 251 28.69 -1.90 -11.22
N PRO A 252 29.22 -0.92 -10.46
CA PRO A 252 28.40 0.08 -9.79
C PRO A 252 27.36 0.63 -10.77
N LEU A 253 26.09 0.58 -10.39
CA LEU A 253 25.01 1.04 -11.27
C LEU A 253 25.18 2.55 -11.45
N ASP A 254 25.40 2.97 -12.70
CA ASP A 254 25.52 4.39 -13.05
C ASP A 254 24.18 5.09 -12.77
N ALA A 255 24.18 6.26 -12.13
CA ALA A 255 22.95 7.03 -11.89
C ALA A 255 22.20 7.32 -13.21
N ARG A 256 22.95 7.48 -14.31
CA ARG A 256 22.41 7.67 -15.66
C ARG A 256 21.67 6.42 -16.15
N GLN A 257 22.20 5.22 -15.85
CA GLN A 257 21.53 3.95 -16.12
C GLN A 257 20.23 3.81 -15.33
N MET A 258 20.21 4.27 -14.07
CA MET A 258 18.99 4.26 -13.25
C MET A 258 17.93 5.21 -13.82
N MET A 259 18.31 6.42 -14.25
CA MET A 259 17.39 7.35 -14.91
C MET A 259 16.81 6.76 -16.20
N LEU A 260 17.64 6.15 -17.05
CA LEU A 260 17.18 5.46 -18.27
C LEU A 260 16.13 4.38 -17.95
N LYS A 261 16.36 3.60 -16.88
CA LYS A 261 15.40 2.59 -16.42
C LYS A 261 14.08 3.21 -15.98
N THR A 262 14.14 4.22 -15.12
CA THR A 262 12.95 4.80 -14.48
C THR A 262 12.13 5.63 -15.47
N GLN A 263 12.78 6.39 -16.35
CA GLN A 263 12.10 7.33 -17.28
C GLN A 263 11.68 6.65 -18.59
N VAL A 264 12.41 5.65 -19.08
CA VAL A 264 12.15 5.05 -20.41
C VAL A 264 11.71 3.59 -20.30
N LEU A 265 12.53 2.73 -19.71
CA LEU A 265 12.32 1.27 -19.77
C LEU A 265 11.16 0.78 -18.89
N GLY A 266 10.95 1.43 -17.75
CA GLY A 266 9.82 1.17 -16.85
C GLY A 266 8.49 1.52 -17.52
N PRO A 267 8.29 2.77 -17.98
CA PRO A 267 7.11 3.16 -18.73
C PRO A 267 6.87 2.30 -19.99
N TRP A 268 7.92 1.95 -20.73
CA TRP A 268 7.81 1.01 -21.86
C TRP A 268 7.30 -0.37 -21.40
N SER A 269 7.82 -0.93 -20.29
CA SER A 269 7.27 -2.17 -19.71
C SER A 269 5.78 -2.06 -19.38
N ASN A 270 5.35 -0.92 -18.83
CA ASN A 270 3.96 -0.70 -18.46
C ASN A 270 3.02 -0.67 -19.69
N LEU A 271 3.52 -0.31 -20.87
CA LEU A 271 2.77 -0.42 -22.13
C LEU A 271 2.48 -1.88 -22.51
N GLU A 272 3.44 -2.79 -22.26
CA GLU A 272 3.25 -4.24 -22.48
C GLU A 272 2.17 -4.80 -21.54
N ASP A 273 2.19 -4.37 -20.28
CA ASP A 273 1.21 -4.77 -19.26
C ASP A 273 -0.19 -4.22 -19.59
N ALA A 274 -0.27 -2.94 -19.98
CA ALA A 274 -1.53 -2.30 -20.38
C ALA A 274 -2.15 -2.98 -21.61
N ALA A 275 -1.35 -3.30 -22.62
CA ALA A 275 -1.80 -4.07 -23.80
C ALA A 275 -2.25 -5.49 -23.42
N SER A 276 -1.56 -6.16 -22.50
CA SER A 276 -1.95 -7.49 -22.01
C SER A 276 -3.26 -7.47 -21.24
N LEU A 277 -3.49 -6.45 -20.41
CA LEU A 277 -4.74 -6.27 -19.67
C LEU A 277 -5.94 -6.03 -20.59
N ALA A 278 -5.76 -5.25 -21.67
CA ALA A 278 -6.83 -5.03 -22.65
C ALA A 278 -7.29 -6.35 -23.30
N VAL A 279 -6.37 -7.27 -23.59
CA VAL A 279 -6.68 -8.60 -24.13
C VAL A 279 -7.41 -9.47 -23.10
N GLN A 280 -7.03 -9.40 -21.82
CA GLN A 280 -7.74 -10.12 -20.75
C GLN A 280 -9.16 -9.61 -20.52
N GLN A 281 -9.37 -8.29 -20.63
CA GLN A 281 -10.70 -7.68 -20.53
C GLN A 281 -11.63 -8.15 -21.65
N ILE A 282 -11.08 -8.38 -22.84
CA ILE A 282 -11.81 -8.97 -23.97
C ILE A 282 -12.20 -10.44 -23.69
N ALA A 283 -11.42 -11.17 -22.90
CA ALA A 283 -11.62 -12.60 -22.67
C ALA A 283 -12.54 -12.97 -21.49
N THR A 284 -12.96 -12.01 -20.64
CA THR A 284 -13.55 -12.28 -19.31
C THR A 284 -15.03 -11.91 -19.16
N VAL A 285 -15.76 -11.69 -20.25
CA VAL A 285 -17.19 -11.35 -20.19
C VAL A 285 -18.03 -12.64 -20.31
N ASP A 286 -18.97 -12.85 -19.38
CA ASP A 286 -19.94 -13.97 -19.35
C ASP A 286 -20.90 -14.00 -20.57
N ASP A 287 -20.79 -13.02 -21.47
CA ASP A 287 -21.32 -12.99 -22.84
C ASP A 287 -20.14 -12.65 -23.79
N PRO A 288 -19.88 -13.40 -24.87
CA PRO A 288 -18.74 -13.14 -25.74
C PRO A 288 -18.87 -11.75 -26.40
N PRO A 289 -17.89 -10.84 -26.24
CA PRO A 289 -17.99 -9.50 -26.81
C PRO A 289 -18.04 -9.59 -28.34
N THR A 290 -18.94 -8.80 -28.93
CA THR A 290 -19.03 -8.65 -30.38
C THR A 290 -17.70 -8.17 -30.97
N ASN A 291 -17.42 -8.49 -32.24
CA ASN A 291 -16.21 -7.99 -32.93
C ASN A 291 -16.07 -6.46 -32.76
N ALA A 292 -17.19 -5.72 -32.88
CA ALA A 292 -17.21 -4.27 -32.72
C ALA A 292 -16.79 -3.78 -31.33
N GLN A 293 -17.16 -4.48 -30.24
CA GLN A 293 -16.76 -4.12 -28.88
C GLN A 293 -15.28 -4.42 -28.64
N ARG A 294 -14.77 -5.53 -29.20
CA ARG A 294 -13.35 -5.87 -29.16
C ARG A 294 -12.51 -4.83 -29.89
N ASP A 295 -12.91 -4.49 -31.11
CA ASP A 295 -12.22 -3.52 -31.95
C ASP A 295 -12.21 -2.13 -31.29
N LYS A 296 -13.33 -1.72 -30.66
CA LYS A 296 -13.40 -0.46 -29.91
C LYS A 296 -12.48 -0.44 -28.69
N THR A 297 -12.38 -1.54 -27.95
CA THR A 297 -11.52 -1.65 -26.76
C THR A 297 -10.05 -1.61 -27.15
N LEU A 298 -9.69 -2.34 -28.21
CA LEU A 298 -8.33 -2.32 -28.75
C LEU A 298 -7.97 -0.95 -29.32
N ALA A 299 -8.87 -0.30 -30.06
CA ALA A 299 -8.65 1.06 -30.58
C ALA A 299 -8.42 2.08 -29.46
N THR A 300 -9.26 2.07 -28.42
CA THR A 300 -9.11 2.97 -27.26
C THR A 300 -7.80 2.72 -26.51
N THR A 301 -7.42 1.45 -26.36
CA THR A 301 -6.13 1.09 -25.74
C THR A 301 -4.98 1.58 -26.60
N ASN A 302 -5.03 1.38 -27.92
CA ASN A 302 -3.98 1.82 -28.84
C ASN A 302 -3.83 3.35 -28.88
N ASP A 303 -4.91 4.11 -28.73
CA ASP A 303 -4.87 5.57 -28.54
C ASP A 303 -4.07 5.94 -27.27
N GLN A 304 -4.34 5.26 -26.16
CA GLN A 304 -3.61 5.49 -24.90
C GLN A 304 -2.13 5.10 -25.01
N LEU A 305 -1.83 3.95 -25.63
CA LEU A 305 -0.45 3.50 -25.84
C LEU A 305 0.33 4.47 -26.72
N GLN A 306 -0.30 5.04 -27.76
CA GLN A 306 0.31 6.07 -28.61
C GLN A 306 0.62 7.34 -27.81
N THR A 307 -0.31 7.76 -26.95
CA THR A 307 -0.14 8.96 -26.12
C THR A 307 1.07 8.82 -25.20
N VAL A 308 1.16 7.72 -24.47
CA VAL A 308 2.28 7.46 -23.56
C VAL A 308 3.59 7.24 -24.33
N SER A 309 3.54 6.64 -25.53
CA SER A 309 4.72 6.48 -26.38
C SER A 309 5.37 7.81 -26.75
N TRP A 310 4.60 8.90 -26.96
CA TRP A 310 5.18 10.22 -27.22
C TRP A 310 5.95 10.78 -26.03
N TYR A 311 5.45 10.61 -24.81
CA TYR A 311 6.17 11.04 -23.60
C TYR A 311 7.44 10.22 -23.36
N ILE A 312 7.39 8.90 -23.60
CA ILE A 312 8.60 8.05 -23.53
C ILE A 312 9.66 8.52 -24.55
N LEU A 313 9.25 8.94 -25.75
CA LEU A 313 10.16 9.50 -26.75
C LEU A 313 10.78 10.83 -26.30
N LEU A 314 10.01 11.70 -25.65
CA LEU A 314 10.53 12.96 -25.09
C LEU A 314 11.55 12.69 -23.97
N ASP A 315 11.23 11.78 -23.05
CA ASP A 315 12.11 11.39 -21.95
C ASP A 315 13.41 10.75 -22.47
N LEU A 316 13.31 9.88 -23.47
CA LEU A 316 14.48 9.28 -24.13
C LEU A 316 15.31 10.33 -24.86
N ASP A 317 14.69 11.31 -25.52
CA ASP A 317 15.41 12.39 -26.19
C ASP A 317 16.18 13.28 -25.21
N ALA A 318 15.54 13.67 -24.11
CA ALA A 318 16.15 14.45 -23.04
C ALA A 318 17.33 13.68 -22.43
N TRP A 319 17.14 12.39 -22.13
CA TRP A 319 18.20 11.56 -21.59
C TRP A 319 19.40 11.44 -22.55
N LEU A 320 19.16 11.26 -23.85
CA LEU A 320 20.22 11.21 -24.86
C LEU A 320 20.97 12.53 -24.98
N LYS A 321 20.27 13.66 -24.90
CA LYS A 321 20.87 15.00 -24.95
C LYS A 321 21.82 15.23 -23.78
N GLU A 322 21.42 14.84 -22.58
CA GLU A 322 22.18 15.04 -21.35
C GLU A 322 23.36 14.06 -21.21
N ASN A 323 23.18 12.81 -21.68
CA ASN A 323 24.12 11.73 -21.35
C ASN A 323 24.95 11.24 -22.54
N LEU A 324 24.49 11.44 -23.79
CA LEU A 324 25.13 10.95 -25.02
C LEU A 324 25.06 12.02 -26.14
N ALA A 325 25.60 13.21 -25.87
CA ALA A 325 25.52 14.36 -26.78
C ALA A 325 25.96 14.04 -28.23
N ASP A 326 27.01 13.24 -28.42
CA ASP A 326 27.48 12.84 -29.77
C ASP A 326 26.43 12.02 -30.52
N VAL A 327 25.78 11.06 -29.83
CA VAL A 327 24.71 10.24 -30.41
C VAL A 327 23.48 11.09 -30.67
N TRP A 328 23.15 12.00 -29.76
CA TRP A 328 22.05 12.95 -29.92
C TRP A 328 22.26 13.91 -31.11
N ASN A 329 23.49 14.39 -31.32
CA ASN A 329 23.88 15.18 -32.49
C ASN A 329 23.74 14.38 -33.80
N ALA A 330 24.16 13.12 -33.80
CA ALA A 330 23.98 12.22 -34.93
C ALA A 330 22.50 11.95 -35.27
N ILE A 331 21.63 11.80 -34.25
CA ILE A 331 20.17 11.70 -34.44
C ILE A 331 19.62 12.99 -35.06
N THR A 332 20.10 14.15 -34.62
CA THR A 332 19.71 15.46 -35.18
C THR A 332 20.08 15.55 -36.66
N ALA A 333 21.31 15.16 -37.00
CA ALA A 333 21.83 15.12 -38.36
C ALA A 333 21.23 13.98 -39.21
N GLN A 334 20.53 13.02 -38.59
CA GLN A 334 20.10 11.75 -39.22
C GLN A 334 21.26 11.02 -39.92
N SER A 335 22.45 11.10 -39.33
CA SER A 335 23.67 10.52 -39.90
C SER A 335 24.58 10.02 -38.78
N SER A 336 25.09 8.80 -38.93
CA SER A 336 26.12 8.24 -38.02
C SER A 336 27.54 8.66 -38.38
N ALA A 337 27.71 9.55 -39.36
CA ALA A 337 29.02 10.03 -39.79
C ALA A 337 29.75 10.70 -38.60
N GLY A 338 30.94 10.19 -38.26
CA GLY A 338 31.74 10.68 -37.13
C GLY A 338 31.58 9.90 -35.83
N LEU A 339 30.61 8.99 -35.71
CA LEU A 339 30.51 8.07 -34.57
C LEU A 339 31.40 6.84 -34.76
N SER A 340 32.01 6.36 -33.66
CA SER A 340 32.78 5.11 -33.64
C SER A 340 32.56 4.34 -32.33
N GLY A 341 33.00 3.07 -32.29
CA GLY A 341 32.94 2.24 -31.09
C GLY A 341 31.52 2.05 -30.53
N THR A 342 31.38 2.16 -29.20
CA THR A 342 30.11 1.94 -28.50
C THR A 342 29.05 2.99 -28.83
N LYS A 343 29.44 4.23 -29.13
CA LYS A 343 28.52 5.31 -29.55
C LYS A 343 27.89 5.02 -30.91
N LEU A 344 28.66 4.45 -31.85
CA LEU A 344 28.11 3.97 -33.13
C LEU A 344 27.14 2.81 -32.91
N ALA A 345 27.47 1.86 -32.03
CA ALA A 345 26.58 0.74 -31.70
C ALA A 345 25.25 1.21 -31.07
N ALA A 346 25.28 2.22 -30.19
CA ALA A 346 24.09 2.86 -29.63
C ALA A 346 23.21 3.51 -30.72
N TYR A 347 23.80 4.28 -31.62
CA TYR A 347 23.07 4.86 -32.76
C TYR A 347 22.44 3.78 -33.64
N GLN A 348 23.19 2.73 -33.99
CA GLN A 348 22.70 1.61 -34.79
C GLN A 348 21.56 0.86 -34.10
N LYS A 349 21.65 0.67 -32.78
CA LYS A 349 20.58 0.04 -32.00
C LYS A 349 19.31 0.89 -32.03
N LEU A 350 19.42 2.20 -31.85
CA LEU A 350 18.28 3.11 -32.02
C LEU A 350 17.72 3.03 -33.45
N ALA A 351 18.58 3.04 -34.47
CA ALA A 351 18.14 2.95 -35.87
C ALA A 351 17.49 1.60 -36.22
N SER A 352 17.83 0.52 -35.51
CA SER A 352 17.29 -0.81 -35.72
C SER A 352 15.86 -1.00 -35.20
N LEU A 353 15.43 -0.16 -34.26
CA LEU A 353 14.07 -0.22 -33.73
C LEU A 353 13.14 0.61 -34.61
N SER A 354 12.05 0.00 -35.07
CA SER A 354 11.09 0.65 -35.95
C SER A 354 9.66 0.19 -35.66
N ASP A 355 8.73 1.13 -35.88
CA ASP A 355 7.31 0.88 -36.03
C ASP A 355 6.89 1.43 -37.41
N THR A 356 6.08 2.48 -37.47
CA THR A 356 5.77 3.26 -38.69
C THR A 356 6.98 4.05 -39.22
N MET A 357 7.96 4.33 -38.36
CA MET A 357 9.24 4.95 -38.70
C MET A 357 10.34 4.38 -37.81
N THR A 358 11.60 4.66 -38.14
CA THR A 358 12.71 4.30 -37.25
C THR A 358 12.67 5.14 -35.98
N LEU A 359 13.14 4.60 -34.85
CA LEU A 359 13.19 5.32 -33.58
C LEU A 359 14.08 6.57 -33.68
N VAL A 360 15.13 6.54 -34.52
CA VAL A 360 15.97 7.72 -34.82
C VAL A 360 15.18 8.81 -35.55
N ALA A 361 14.28 8.45 -36.48
CA ALA A 361 13.41 9.43 -37.13
C ALA A 361 12.34 9.97 -36.15
N ALA A 362 11.76 9.10 -35.32
CA ALA A 362 10.78 9.47 -34.31
C ALA A 362 11.36 10.45 -33.26
N LEU A 363 12.58 10.17 -32.76
CA LEU A 363 13.29 11.04 -31.81
C LEU A 363 13.63 12.42 -32.40
N LYS A 364 13.85 12.52 -33.71
CA LYS A 364 14.02 13.83 -34.36
C LYS A 364 12.70 14.59 -34.48
N GLN A 365 11.61 13.91 -34.84
CA GLN A 365 10.31 14.54 -35.06
C GLN A 365 9.60 14.93 -33.76
N ILE A 366 9.73 14.14 -32.68
CA ILE A 366 9.08 14.42 -31.38
C ILE A 366 9.52 15.76 -30.79
N ARG A 367 10.78 16.15 -31.01
CA ARG A 367 11.34 17.41 -30.48
C ARG A 367 10.57 18.64 -30.93
N ALA A 368 10.15 18.66 -32.20
CA ALA A 368 9.37 19.76 -32.75
C ALA A 368 7.94 19.81 -32.18
N SER A 369 7.50 18.73 -31.53
CA SER A 369 6.15 18.58 -30.98
C SER A 369 6.11 18.69 -29.44
N ALA A 370 7.23 18.99 -28.77
CA ALA A 370 7.30 19.04 -27.31
C ALA A 370 6.38 20.12 -26.71
N GLU A 371 6.46 21.36 -27.19
CA GLU A 371 5.59 22.45 -26.74
C GLU A 371 4.11 22.18 -27.08
N GLN A 372 3.86 21.52 -28.21
CA GLN A 372 2.52 21.12 -28.60
C GLN A 372 1.95 20.13 -27.56
N LEU A 373 2.70 19.10 -27.18
CA LEU A 373 2.26 18.08 -26.22
C LEU A 373 1.95 18.65 -24.82
N GLU A 374 2.72 19.64 -24.35
CA GLU A 374 2.46 20.33 -23.07
C GLU A 374 1.20 21.21 -23.08
N THR A 375 0.75 21.64 -24.25
CA THR A 375 -0.38 22.57 -24.40
C THR A 375 -1.70 21.89 -24.80
N VAL A 376 -1.68 20.62 -25.18
CA VAL A 376 -2.89 19.87 -25.55
C VAL A 376 -3.80 19.64 -24.35
N LYS A 377 -5.08 20.01 -24.48
CA LYS A 377 -6.11 19.81 -23.44
C LYS A 377 -7.13 18.71 -23.78
N THR A 378 -7.03 18.11 -24.96
CA THR A 378 -7.98 17.13 -25.49
C THR A 378 -7.40 15.72 -25.45
N VAL A 379 -8.23 14.70 -25.26
CA VAL A 379 -7.79 13.30 -25.31
C VAL A 379 -7.43 12.92 -26.74
N PHE A 380 -6.35 12.16 -26.91
CA PHE A 380 -5.95 11.66 -28.21
C PHE A 380 -6.92 10.60 -28.74
N HIS A 381 -7.37 10.78 -29.98
CA HIS A 381 -8.12 9.79 -30.74
C HIS A 381 -7.57 9.68 -32.16
N GLU A 382 -7.27 8.47 -32.63
CA GLU A 382 -6.75 8.25 -33.98
C GLU A 382 -7.70 8.75 -35.09
N SER A 383 -9.00 8.64 -34.86
CA SER A 383 -10.04 9.13 -35.79
C SER A 383 -10.14 10.65 -35.87
N SER A 384 -9.63 11.38 -34.88
CA SER A 384 -9.74 12.85 -34.79
C SER A 384 -8.52 13.44 -34.05
N PRO A 385 -7.34 13.47 -34.69
CA PRO A 385 -6.06 13.79 -34.03
C PRO A 385 -5.86 15.30 -33.77
N SER A 386 -6.91 16.07 -33.53
CA SER A 386 -6.83 17.53 -33.41
C SER A 386 -5.95 17.96 -32.23
N GLY A 387 -4.96 18.81 -32.50
CA GLY A 387 -4.02 19.32 -31.50
C GLY A 387 -2.88 18.37 -31.14
N TRP A 388 -2.87 17.12 -31.62
CA TRP A 388 -1.80 16.15 -31.35
C TRP A 388 -0.75 16.06 -32.47
N PRO A 389 0.46 15.52 -32.21
CA PRO A 389 1.50 15.35 -33.22
C PRO A 389 1.02 14.46 -34.37
N SER A 390 1.35 14.82 -35.61
CA SER A 390 1.04 14.00 -36.80
C SER A 390 1.88 12.73 -36.87
N MET A 391 3.06 12.74 -36.25
CA MET A 391 3.99 11.62 -36.27
C MET A 391 3.51 10.49 -35.36
N ARG A 392 3.57 9.26 -35.89
CA ARG A 392 3.20 8.03 -35.19
C ARG A 392 4.44 7.23 -34.90
N PHE A 393 4.52 6.74 -33.68
CA PHE A 393 5.51 5.76 -33.26
C PHE A 393 4.98 5.12 -31.97
N ARG A 394 4.73 3.82 -32.01
CA ARG A 394 4.25 3.07 -30.85
C ARG A 394 5.30 2.05 -30.43
N PHE A 395 5.63 2.06 -29.15
CA PHE A 395 6.48 1.01 -28.59
C PHE A 395 5.74 -0.33 -28.54
N VAL A 396 4.45 -0.30 -28.21
CA VAL A 396 3.60 -1.49 -28.07
C VAL A 396 2.26 -1.25 -28.75
N HIS A 397 1.76 -2.28 -29.44
CA HIS A 397 0.43 -2.32 -30.03
C HIS A 397 -0.40 -3.42 -29.37
N ALA A 398 -1.62 -3.08 -28.93
CA ALA A 398 -2.58 -4.06 -28.43
C ALA A 398 -3.28 -4.75 -29.61
N SER A 399 -3.13 -6.07 -29.70
CA SER A 399 -3.81 -6.91 -30.69
C SER A 399 -4.64 -7.99 -30.02
N ALA A 400 -5.58 -8.61 -30.75
CA ALA A 400 -6.36 -9.73 -30.22
C ALA A 400 -5.49 -10.93 -29.76
N GLY A 401 -4.29 -11.07 -30.31
CA GLY A 401 -3.33 -12.12 -29.95
C GLY A 401 -2.36 -11.76 -28.82
N GLY A 402 -2.48 -10.58 -28.21
CA GLY A 402 -1.53 -10.07 -27.21
C GLY A 402 -0.79 -8.80 -27.65
N PRO A 403 0.16 -8.33 -26.84
CA PRO A 403 1.00 -7.18 -27.17
C PRO A 403 1.96 -7.51 -28.33
N THR A 404 1.97 -6.67 -29.35
CA THR A 404 2.89 -6.74 -30.52
C THR A 404 3.72 -5.47 -30.62
N GLY A 405 4.73 -5.46 -31.50
CA GLY A 405 5.64 -4.32 -31.71
C GLY A 405 6.98 -4.52 -31.01
N LEU A 406 7.50 -3.47 -30.36
CA LEU A 406 8.78 -3.50 -29.66
C LEU A 406 8.58 -4.09 -28.24
N THR A 407 8.26 -5.38 -28.16
CA THR A 407 7.91 -6.04 -26.89
C THR A 407 8.99 -7.03 -26.44
N GLY A 408 9.05 -7.27 -25.12
CA GLY A 408 9.82 -8.35 -24.52
C GLY A 408 11.02 -7.89 -23.71
N LYS A 409 11.24 -8.55 -22.56
CA LYS A 409 12.31 -8.24 -21.61
C LYS A 409 13.71 -8.26 -22.26
N ALA A 410 14.00 -9.27 -23.08
CA ALA A 410 15.30 -9.41 -23.74
C ALA A 410 15.62 -8.25 -24.69
N LEU A 411 14.61 -7.70 -25.37
CA LEU A 411 14.77 -6.53 -26.23
C LEU A 411 15.16 -5.30 -25.39
N ARG A 412 14.45 -5.07 -24.29
CA ARG A 412 14.70 -3.95 -23.37
C ARG A 412 16.06 -4.04 -22.68
N GLU A 413 16.47 -5.23 -22.26
CA GLU A 413 17.81 -5.46 -21.68
C GLU A 413 18.93 -5.26 -22.72
N SER A 414 18.73 -5.72 -23.96
CA SER A 414 19.66 -5.47 -25.07
C SER A 414 19.75 -3.98 -25.42
N PHE A 415 18.63 -3.26 -25.38
CA PHE A 415 18.60 -1.82 -25.59
C PHE A 415 19.35 -1.07 -24.49
N GLU A 416 19.06 -1.38 -23.23
CA GLU A 416 19.72 -0.81 -22.06
C GLU A 416 21.24 -1.00 -22.12
N SER A 417 21.69 -2.26 -22.29
CA SER A 417 23.11 -2.59 -22.29
C SER A 417 23.88 -1.86 -23.39
N THR A 418 23.26 -1.66 -24.57
CA THR A 418 23.90 -0.92 -25.67
C THR A 418 24.04 0.57 -25.37
N LEU A 419 23.00 1.20 -24.81
CA LEU A 419 23.07 2.63 -24.45
C LEU A 419 24.02 2.88 -23.27
N VAL A 420 24.00 2.02 -22.26
CA VAL A 420 24.89 2.12 -21.10
C VAL A 420 26.35 1.91 -21.50
N ALA A 421 26.63 1.04 -22.47
CA ALA A 421 27.98 0.86 -23.01
C ALA A 421 28.52 2.10 -23.76
N ALA A 422 27.63 2.97 -24.24
CA ALA A 422 28.00 4.20 -24.95
C ALA A 422 28.28 5.39 -24.02
N LEU A 423 27.96 5.30 -22.73
CA LEU A 423 28.22 6.36 -21.76
C LEU A 423 29.72 6.62 -21.63
N ASP A 424 30.13 7.88 -21.78
CA ASP A 424 31.49 8.32 -21.49
C ASP A 424 31.82 8.10 -20.01
N GLN A 425 33.14 8.05 -19.69
CA GLN A 425 33.74 7.59 -18.42
C GLN A 425 32.89 7.81 -17.15
N PRO A 426 32.96 6.89 -16.17
CA PRO A 426 32.25 7.07 -14.90
C PRO A 426 32.60 8.42 -14.27
N LEU A 427 31.58 9.16 -13.84
CA LEU A 427 31.70 10.49 -13.23
C LEU A 427 32.87 10.53 -12.22
N PRO A 428 33.88 11.42 -12.41
CA PRO A 428 34.96 11.56 -11.45
C PRO A 428 34.40 12.10 -10.13
N GLY A 429 34.59 11.33 -9.04
CA GLY A 429 34.16 11.74 -7.70
C GLY A 429 32.92 11.03 -7.15
N VAL A 430 32.32 10.06 -7.87
CA VAL A 430 31.36 9.14 -7.26
C VAL A 430 32.16 8.14 -6.42
N ALA A 431 32.28 8.42 -5.11
CA ALA A 431 32.66 7.41 -4.14
C ALA A 431 31.87 6.13 -4.45
N THR A 432 32.52 4.98 -4.39
CA THR A 432 31.90 3.66 -4.51
C THR A 432 30.84 3.50 -3.42
N MET A 433 29.67 4.08 -3.65
CA MET A 433 28.45 3.62 -3.03
C MET A 433 28.16 2.31 -3.75
N ALA A 434 28.39 1.21 -3.03
CA ALA A 434 27.73 -0.05 -3.36
C ALA A 434 26.28 0.29 -3.71
N PRO A 435 25.74 -0.19 -4.85
CA PRO A 435 24.40 0.15 -5.26
C PRO A 435 23.49 -0.07 -4.05
N ARG A 436 22.78 0.97 -3.58
CA ARG A 436 21.71 0.76 -2.62
C ARG A 436 20.81 -0.29 -3.26
N THR A 437 20.65 -1.45 -2.61
CA THR A 437 19.94 -2.58 -3.19
C THR A 437 18.48 -2.23 -3.49
N VAL A 438 17.96 -1.10 -3.01
CA VAL A 438 16.73 -0.46 -3.51
C VAL A 438 16.69 -0.37 -5.04
N ALA A 439 17.82 -0.06 -5.71
CA ALA A 439 17.91 -0.03 -7.17
C ALA A 439 17.98 -1.42 -7.83
N GLN A 440 18.41 -2.45 -7.10
CA GLN A 440 18.48 -3.83 -7.59
C GLN A 440 17.20 -4.63 -7.32
N VAL A 441 16.49 -4.34 -6.22
CA VAL A 441 15.12 -4.84 -5.97
C VAL A 441 14.17 -4.34 -7.06
N ASN A 442 14.43 -3.15 -7.62
CA ASN A 442 13.69 -2.55 -8.73
C ASN A 442 13.95 -3.16 -10.13
N VAL A 443 14.92 -4.07 -10.29
CA VAL A 443 15.11 -4.82 -11.56
C VAL A 443 14.20 -6.05 -11.63
N THR A 444 13.57 -6.40 -10.50
CA THR A 444 12.36 -7.23 -10.45
C THR A 444 11.13 -6.32 -10.38
N PRO A 445 10.05 -6.62 -11.11
CA PRO A 445 8.91 -5.71 -11.23
C PRO A 445 8.31 -5.41 -9.85
N HIS A 446 8.54 -4.21 -9.30
CA HIS A 446 7.77 -3.51 -8.26
C HIS A 446 7.22 -4.36 -7.07
N ARG A 447 7.79 -5.53 -6.78
CA ARG A 447 7.27 -6.46 -5.77
C ARG A 447 8.00 -6.22 -4.46
N SER A 448 7.24 -5.77 -3.46
CA SER A 448 7.66 -5.80 -2.05
C SER A 448 8.31 -7.14 -1.71
N PRO A 449 9.44 -7.16 -0.97
CA PRO A 449 10.02 -8.40 -0.51
C PRO A 449 9.05 -9.12 0.43
N TRP A 450 9.22 -10.43 0.52
CA TRP A 450 8.46 -11.30 1.40
C TRP A 450 9.14 -11.37 2.77
N PHE A 451 8.33 -11.43 3.81
CA PHE A 451 8.77 -11.57 5.19
C PHE A 451 8.04 -12.72 5.88
N ALA A 452 8.68 -13.29 6.89
CA ALA A 452 8.06 -14.19 7.86
C ALA A 452 8.45 -13.76 9.28
N VAL A 453 7.61 -14.12 10.24
CA VAL A 453 7.87 -13.93 11.67
C VAL A 453 8.21 -15.28 12.30
N ARG A 454 9.17 -15.27 13.23
CA ARG A 454 9.46 -16.41 14.13
C ARG A 454 9.46 -15.95 15.57
N CYS A 455 8.81 -16.71 16.45
CA CYS A 455 8.86 -16.49 17.90
C CYS A 455 10.13 -17.12 18.47
N VAL A 456 10.72 -16.47 19.46
CA VAL A 456 12.02 -16.80 20.03
C VAL A 456 11.89 -16.82 21.55
N PHE A 457 12.37 -17.89 22.16
CA PHE A 457 12.46 -18.03 23.62
C PHE A 457 13.94 -18.21 24.00
N GLU A 458 14.43 -17.28 24.82
CA GLU A 458 15.82 -17.26 25.26
C GLU A 458 15.96 -17.46 26.76
N ARG A 459 17.05 -18.12 27.12
CA ARG A 459 17.46 -18.38 28.51
C ARG A 459 18.91 -17.92 28.66
N PRO A 460 19.15 -16.62 28.91
CA PRO A 460 20.51 -16.06 28.93
C PRO A 460 21.45 -16.81 29.87
N ASN A 461 20.97 -17.15 31.07
CA ASN A 461 21.74 -17.88 32.08
C ASN A 461 22.09 -19.34 31.69
N CYS A 462 21.52 -19.87 30.61
CA CYS A 462 21.74 -21.23 30.11
C CYS A 462 22.24 -21.25 28.66
N ALA A 463 22.56 -20.10 28.06
CA ALA A 463 22.75 -19.94 26.62
C ALA A 463 23.83 -20.88 26.04
N SER A 464 24.91 -21.14 26.78
CA SER A 464 26.01 -22.03 26.36
C SER A 464 25.61 -23.51 26.25
N PHE A 465 24.58 -23.95 26.98
CA PHE A 465 24.12 -25.34 26.99
C PHE A 465 22.79 -25.54 26.28
N LYS A 466 22.03 -24.46 26.10
CA LYS A 466 20.69 -24.48 25.52
C LYS A 466 20.50 -23.27 24.61
N PRO A 467 20.58 -23.46 23.27
CA PRO A 467 20.33 -22.37 22.34
C PRO A 467 18.89 -21.86 22.47
N ALA A 468 18.65 -20.68 21.90
CA ALA A 468 17.33 -20.09 21.80
C ALA A 468 16.37 -21.06 21.09
N VAL A 469 15.14 -21.15 21.59
CA VAL A 469 14.09 -21.96 20.95
C VAL A 469 13.33 -21.06 19.98
N VAL A 470 13.43 -21.35 18.68
CA VAL A 470 12.78 -20.60 17.59
C VAL A 470 11.58 -21.39 17.06
N SER A 471 10.47 -20.72 16.77
CA SER A 471 9.27 -21.34 16.21
C SER A 471 9.40 -21.65 14.72
N ASP A 472 8.47 -22.43 14.18
CA ASP A 472 8.22 -22.48 12.74
C ASP A 472 7.82 -21.07 12.23
N PRO A 473 8.07 -20.74 10.95
CA PRO A 473 7.76 -19.42 10.41
C PRO A 473 6.26 -19.26 10.21
N THR A 474 5.75 -18.03 10.39
CA THR A 474 4.41 -17.63 9.95
C THR A 474 4.25 -17.78 8.43
N ALA A 475 3.04 -17.67 7.92
CA ALA A 475 2.81 -17.48 6.49
C ALA A 475 3.63 -16.28 5.96
N ALA A 476 4.11 -16.38 4.72
CA ALA A 476 4.82 -15.29 4.07
C ALA A 476 3.88 -14.11 3.83
N PHE A 477 4.35 -12.90 4.13
CA PHE A 477 3.59 -11.68 3.91
C PHE A 477 4.47 -10.56 3.35
N GLN A 478 3.84 -9.57 2.74
CA GLN A 478 4.46 -8.31 2.32
C GLN A 478 4.02 -7.21 3.27
N MET A 479 4.88 -6.22 3.52
CA MET A 479 4.44 -4.97 4.14
C MET A 479 4.02 -3.98 3.04
N ALA A 480 3.07 -3.09 3.31
CA ALA A 480 2.67 -2.04 2.39
C ALA A 480 3.47 -0.76 2.62
N GLY A 481 3.74 -0.01 1.56
CA GLY A 481 4.24 1.36 1.67
C GLY A 481 3.19 2.28 2.30
N PHE A 482 3.60 3.50 2.66
CA PHE A 482 2.66 4.49 3.21
C PHE A 482 1.63 4.95 2.17
N PHE A 483 2.03 5.09 0.90
CA PHE A 483 1.13 5.42 -0.22
C PHE A 483 0.86 4.19 -1.10
N ASP A 484 0.40 3.09 -0.51
CA ASP A 484 0.07 1.88 -1.26
C ASP A 484 -1.33 2.04 -1.92
N PRO A 485 -1.47 1.83 -3.25
CA PRO A 485 -2.73 2.04 -3.96
C PRO A 485 -3.83 1.04 -3.56
N ASP A 486 -3.45 -0.12 -3.01
CA ASP A 486 -4.40 -1.10 -2.49
C ASP A 486 -4.71 -0.88 -1.01
N ALA A 487 -4.11 0.14 -0.35
CA ALA A 487 -4.37 0.43 1.04
C ALA A 487 -5.83 0.83 1.28
N PRO A 488 -6.50 0.24 2.27
CA PRO A 488 -7.81 0.71 2.67
C PRO A 488 -7.77 2.19 3.07
N ALA A 489 -8.60 3.02 2.45
CA ALA A 489 -8.68 4.43 2.82
C ALA A 489 -9.24 4.56 4.24
N ARG A 490 -8.56 5.35 5.08
CA ARG A 490 -9.08 5.70 6.41
C ARG A 490 -10.36 6.53 6.22
N PRO A 491 -11.51 6.17 6.83
CA PRO A 491 -12.67 7.04 6.81
C PRO A 491 -12.30 8.33 7.55
N ILE A 492 -12.24 9.44 6.81
CA ILE A 492 -12.00 10.76 7.37
C ILE A 492 -13.26 11.15 8.15
N ARG A 493 -13.29 10.83 9.45
CA ARG A 493 -14.34 11.30 10.35
C ARG A 493 -13.99 12.73 10.75
N ILE A 494 -14.64 13.71 10.12
CA ILE A 494 -14.59 15.11 10.58
C ILE A 494 -15.55 15.19 11.77
N PRO A 495 -15.07 15.27 13.03
CA PRO A 495 -15.96 15.39 14.17
C PRO A 495 -16.72 16.72 14.07
N MET A 496 -18.04 16.67 14.23
CA MET A 496 -18.83 17.89 14.33
C MET A 496 -18.56 18.55 15.69
N PRO A 497 -18.46 19.89 15.80
CA PRO A 497 -18.17 20.54 17.07
C PRO A 497 -19.27 20.25 18.10
N ALA A 498 -18.90 19.67 19.24
CA ALA A 498 -19.82 19.49 20.37
C ALA A 498 -20.11 20.83 21.09
N ASP A 499 -19.25 21.82 20.90
CA ASP A 499 -19.37 23.17 21.46
C ASP A 499 -19.54 24.18 20.33
N THR A 500 -20.78 24.63 20.12
CA THR A 500 -21.17 25.63 19.10
C THR A 500 -21.08 27.07 19.63
N THR A 501 -20.54 27.29 20.83
CA THR A 501 -20.39 28.63 21.38
C THR A 501 -19.27 29.42 20.67
N PRO A 502 -19.33 30.76 20.64
CA PRO A 502 -18.28 31.59 20.04
C PRO A 502 -16.88 31.39 20.68
N ALA A 503 -16.82 30.90 21.92
CA ALA A 503 -15.59 30.57 22.62
C ALA A 503 -15.01 29.21 22.19
N GLY A 504 -15.86 28.20 21.96
CA GLY A 504 -15.46 26.89 21.43
C GLY A 504 -14.97 26.97 19.98
N LEU A 505 -15.64 27.78 19.14
CA LEU A 505 -15.27 27.97 17.73
C LEU A 505 -13.92 28.67 17.51
N ARG A 506 -13.38 29.38 18.51
CA ARG A 506 -12.05 30.02 18.44
C ARG A 506 -10.90 29.07 18.78
N LYS A 507 -11.17 27.89 19.37
CA LYS A 507 -10.16 26.90 19.77
C LYS A 507 -9.81 25.89 18.67
N PHE A 508 -10.48 25.92 17.52
CA PHE A 508 -10.18 25.03 16.41
C PHE A 508 -9.05 25.58 15.53
N ASP A 509 -8.06 24.72 15.26
CA ASP A 509 -6.93 25.04 14.40
C ASP A 509 -7.35 25.30 12.95
N LYS A 510 -6.89 26.42 12.38
CA LYS A 510 -7.14 26.85 10.99
C LYS A 510 -6.13 26.21 10.02
N ASN A 511 -5.90 24.90 10.13
CA ASN A 511 -4.74 24.24 9.50
C ASN A 511 -5.01 23.55 8.14
N THR A 512 -6.12 23.86 7.47
CA THR A 512 -6.34 23.41 6.08
C THR A 512 -6.27 24.61 5.13
N ALA A 513 -5.10 24.82 4.54
CA ALA A 513 -4.87 25.78 3.48
C ALA A 513 -5.07 25.10 2.12
N PHE A 514 -6.01 25.61 1.32
CA PHE A 514 -6.13 25.22 -0.08
C PHE A 514 -5.41 26.27 -0.92
N VAL A 515 -4.48 25.80 -1.78
CA VAL A 515 -3.81 26.65 -2.76
C VAL A 515 -4.74 26.74 -3.98
N LEU A 516 -5.24 27.94 -4.28
CA LEU A 516 -6.05 28.18 -5.48
C LEU A 516 -5.12 28.59 -6.64
N SER A 517 -5.40 28.08 -7.84
CA SER A 517 -4.71 28.52 -9.06
C SER A 517 -5.11 29.94 -9.45
N ASP A 518 -4.25 30.64 -10.20
CA ASP A 518 -4.42 32.07 -10.52
C ASP A 518 -5.72 32.37 -11.27
N VAL A 519 -6.20 31.42 -12.07
CA VAL A 519 -7.47 31.52 -12.80
C VAL A 519 -8.68 31.36 -11.86
N LEU A 520 -8.58 30.47 -10.86
CA LEU A 520 -9.64 30.26 -9.86
C LEU A 520 -9.67 31.41 -8.85
N CYS A 521 -8.50 31.97 -8.52
CA CYS A 521 -8.38 33.20 -7.75
C CYS A 521 -9.15 34.35 -8.42
N GLY A 522 -8.92 34.58 -9.73
CA GLY A 522 -9.59 35.64 -10.49
C GLY A 522 -11.11 35.49 -10.55
N GLN A 523 -11.60 34.26 -10.63
CA GLN A 523 -13.04 33.98 -10.60
C GLN A 523 -13.64 34.20 -9.21
N VAL A 524 -12.94 33.80 -8.15
CA VAL A 524 -13.41 33.96 -6.76
C VAL A 524 -13.35 35.43 -6.31
N SER A 525 -12.35 36.20 -6.72
CA SER A 525 -12.28 37.63 -6.44
C SER A 525 -13.36 38.42 -7.19
N ALA A 526 -13.62 38.07 -8.46
CA ALA A 526 -14.73 38.63 -9.22
C ALA A 526 -16.09 38.38 -8.55
N ILE A 527 -16.31 37.17 -8.01
CA ILE A 527 -17.55 36.83 -7.27
C ILE A 527 -17.62 37.56 -5.92
N ARG A 528 -16.50 37.77 -5.21
CA ARG A 528 -16.48 38.55 -3.95
C ARG A 528 -16.78 40.04 -4.16
N GLY A 529 -16.54 40.58 -5.36
CA GLY A 529 -16.86 41.96 -5.71
C GLY A 529 -18.36 42.21 -5.97
N LEU A 530 -19.17 41.14 -6.08
CA LEU A 530 -20.60 41.26 -6.33
C LEU A 530 -21.37 41.50 -5.03
N SER A 531 -22.05 42.64 -4.94
CA SER A 531 -22.96 42.92 -3.84
C SER A 531 -24.27 42.13 -4.01
N PHE A 532 -24.91 41.74 -2.91
CA PHE A 532 -26.23 41.09 -2.93
C PHE A 532 -27.29 41.92 -3.71
N GLY A 533 -27.12 43.25 -3.76
CA GLY A 533 -27.95 44.15 -4.53
C GLY A 533 -27.74 44.09 -6.06
N ASP A 534 -26.53 43.77 -6.53
CA ASP A 534 -26.27 43.55 -7.97
C ASP A 534 -26.82 42.20 -8.43
N LEU A 535 -26.79 41.17 -7.57
CA LEU A 535 -27.36 39.86 -7.85
C LEU A 535 -28.90 39.88 -7.92
N ILE A 536 -29.53 40.72 -7.09
CA ILE A 536 -30.98 40.94 -7.17
C ILE A 536 -31.33 41.73 -8.44
N ARG A 537 -30.52 42.72 -8.81
CA ARG A 537 -30.74 43.51 -10.01
C ARG A 537 -30.53 42.73 -11.31
N SER A 538 -29.74 41.65 -11.33
CA SER A 538 -29.60 40.82 -12.53
C SER A 538 -30.82 39.91 -12.80
N VAL A 539 -31.74 39.76 -11.83
CA VAL A 539 -32.92 38.88 -11.94
C VAL A 539 -34.23 39.69 -12.06
N LEU A 540 -34.17 41.01 -11.95
CA LEU A 540 -35.35 41.87 -12.07
C LEU A 540 -35.74 42.11 -13.54
N PRO A 541 -37.04 42.09 -13.88
CA PRO A 541 -37.52 42.41 -15.21
C PRO A 541 -37.27 43.89 -15.57
N TRP A 542 -37.10 44.15 -16.87
CA TRP A 542 -36.83 45.47 -17.44
C TRP A 542 -37.80 46.54 -16.93
N PRO A 543 -37.34 47.77 -16.58
CA PRO A 543 -36.07 48.41 -16.97
C PRO A 543 -34.95 48.35 -15.92
N LEU A 544 -35.10 47.56 -14.85
CA LEU A 544 -34.19 47.61 -13.68
C LEU A 544 -33.03 46.58 -13.72
N HIS A 545 -32.87 45.84 -14.83
CA HIS A 545 -31.77 44.88 -14.97
C HIS A 545 -30.41 45.56 -15.25
N LYS A 546 -29.35 45.01 -14.65
CA LYS A 546 -27.96 45.37 -14.92
C LYS A 546 -27.20 44.08 -15.26
N ASP A 547 -26.58 44.05 -16.43
CA ASP A 547 -25.81 42.89 -16.87
C ASP A 547 -24.49 42.78 -16.08
N LEU A 548 -24.14 41.56 -15.70
CA LEU A 548 -22.94 41.24 -14.95
C LEU A 548 -21.86 40.77 -15.93
N ASP A 549 -20.90 41.63 -16.24
CA ASP A 549 -19.76 41.27 -17.06
C ASP A 549 -18.68 40.63 -16.20
N VAL A 550 -18.55 39.30 -16.28
CA VAL A 550 -17.56 38.52 -15.51
C VAL A 550 -16.52 37.96 -16.49
N SER A 551 -15.57 38.79 -16.89
CA SER A 551 -14.42 38.35 -17.70
C SER A 551 -13.38 37.64 -16.82
N PRO A 552 -12.90 36.44 -17.18
CA PRO A 552 -11.85 35.76 -16.42
C PRO A 552 -10.52 36.50 -16.61
N SER A 553 -10.01 37.12 -15.55
CA SER A 553 -8.67 37.73 -15.51
C SER A 553 -7.82 37.11 -14.40
N PRO A 554 -6.49 36.93 -14.58
CA PRO A 554 -5.60 36.47 -13.52
C PRO A 554 -5.53 37.49 -12.36
N CYS A 555 -5.38 37.00 -11.12
CA CYS A 555 -5.19 37.87 -9.94
C CYS A 555 -3.90 38.69 -10.09
N THR A 556 -4.01 40.02 -10.17
CA THR A 556 -2.86 40.96 -10.19
C THR A 556 -2.96 41.90 -8.99
N ASP A 557 -2.36 41.52 -7.86
CA ASP A 557 -2.15 42.46 -6.75
C ASP A 557 -0.73 43.03 -6.85
N GLY A 558 -0.62 44.29 -7.29
CA GLY A 558 0.62 45.06 -7.18
C GLY A 558 1.80 44.62 -8.07
N GLY A 559 1.56 43.94 -9.18
CA GLY A 559 2.58 43.72 -10.22
C GLY A 559 3.48 42.48 -10.04
N MET A 560 3.13 41.53 -9.18
CA MET A 560 3.73 40.19 -9.18
C MET A 560 2.65 39.11 -9.13
N GLU A 561 2.79 38.07 -9.97
CA GLU A 561 1.93 36.88 -9.99
C GLU A 561 2.16 36.06 -8.71
N ALA A 562 1.24 36.14 -7.75
CA ALA A 562 1.30 35.39 -6.50
C ALA A 562 -0.03 34.67 -6.24
N GLY A 563 0.02 33.35 -6.08
CA GLY A 563 -1.12 32.52 -5.72
C GLY A 563 -1.69 32.89 -4.34
N MET A 564 -3.01 33.01 -4.25
CA MET A 564 -3.73 33.37 -3.02
C MET A 564 -4.03 32.12 -2.17
N VAL A 565 -3.58 32.10 -0.92
CA VAL A 565 -3.97 31.06 0.06
C VAL A 565 -5.22 31.51 0.82
N CYS A 566 -6.34 30.83 0.59
CA CYS A 566 -7.57 31.06 1.35
C CYS A 566 -7.72 30.00 2.46
N SER A 567 -7.57 30.42 3.72
CA SER A 567 -7.90 29.58 4.88
C SER A 567 -9.41 29.58 5.10
N LEU A 568 -10.11 28.56 4.58
CA LEU A 568 -11.55 28.37 4.78
C LEU A 568 -11.81 27.30 5.85
N SER A 569 -12.58 27.62 6.89
CA SER A 569 -12.90 26.67 7.96
C SER A 569 -14.03 25.72 7.52
N ILE A 570 -13.67 24.49 7.14
CA ILE A 570 -14.62 23.43 6.74
C ILE A 570 -15.78 23.27 7.74
N PRO A 571 -15.57 23.29 9.08
CA PRO A 571 -16.66 23.21 10.06
C PRO A 571 -17.66 24.37 10.01
N ILE A 572 -17.23 25.57 9.66
CA ILE A 572 -18.11 26.74 9.58
C ILE A 572 -19.01 26.62 8.35
N ILE A 573 -18.44 26.19 7.22
CA ILE A 573 -19.18 25.99 5.97
C ILE A 573 -20.24 24.90 6.14
N THR A 574 -19.91 23.80 6.82
CA THR A 574 -20.88 22.72 7.05
C THR A 574 -22.02 23.16 7.96
N ILE A 575 -21.76 24.02 8.96
CA ILE A 575 -22.81 24.64 9.78
C ILE A 575 -23.69 25.55 8.93
N CYS A 576 -23.11 26.45 8.12
CA CYS A 576 -23.87 27.36 7.26
C CYS A 576 -24.72 26.59 6.22
N ALA A 577 -24.16 25.54 5.61
CA ALA A 577 -24.85 24.68 4.66
C ALA A 577 -26.00 23.91 5.33
N LEU A 578 -25.79 23.36 6.54
CA LEU A 578 -26.83 22.68 7.30
C LEU A 578 -27.97 23.62 7.68
N ILE A 579 -27.66 24.85 8.09
CA ILE A 579 -28.65 25.88 8.43
C ILE A 579 -29.47 26.25 7.18
N MET A 580 -28.81 26.52 6.06
CA MET A 580 -29.49 26.82 4.78
C MET A 580 -30.36 25.66 4.31
N LEU A 581 -29.85 24.43 4.39
CA LEU A 581 -30.61 23.22 4.04
C LEU A 581 -31.84 23.06 4.95
N MET A 582 -31.70 23.28 6.25
CA MET A 582 -32.82 23.23 7.20
C MET A 582 -33.86 24.33 6.91
N ILE A 583 -33.44 25.53 6.52
CA ILE A 583 -34.35 26.60 6.10
C ILE A 583 -35.13 26.17 4.85
N PHE A 584 -34.47 25.62 3.83
CA PHE A 584 -35.14 25.12 2.63
C PHE A 584 -36.10 23.97 2.92
N ILE A 585 -35.71 23.01 3.76
CA ILE A 585 -36.59 21.91 4.17
C ILE A 585 -37.82 22.44 4.93
N LYS A 586 -37.66 23.44 5.80
CA LYS A 586 -38.79 24.07 6.51
C LYS A 586 -39.71 24.86 5.58
N LEU A 587 -39.17 25.55 4.57
CA LEU A 587 -39.96 26.25 3.56
C LEU A 587 -40.75 25.29 2.66
N LEU A 588 -40.13 24.18 2.26
CA LEU A 588 -40.78 23.13 1.48
C LEU A 588 -41.81 22.35 2.31
N ASP A 589 -41.59 22.14 3.60
CA ASP A 589 -42.53 21.48 4.49
C ASP A 589 -43.81 22.30 4.73
N ILE A 590 -43.73 23.63 4.70
CA ILE A 590 -44.92 24.51 4.73
C ILE A 590 -45.87 24.23 3.55
N VAL A 591 -45.33 23.81 2.40
CA VAL A 591 -46.12 23.53 1.19
C VAL A 591 -46.52 22.05 1.12
N PHE A 592 -45.64 21.14 1.53
CA PHE A 592 -45.82 19.70 1.29
C PHE A 592 -46.14 18.86 2.55
N PHE A 593 -45.87 19.31 3.78
CA PHE A 593 -46.17 18.59 5.05
C PHE A 593 -45.54 17.17 5.16
N TRP A 594 -44.33 16.95 4.66
CA TRP A 594 -43.69 15.61 4.59
C TRP A 594 -42.58 15.38 5.63
N LEU A 595 -42.31 16.32 6.54
CA LEU A 595 -41.27 16.22 7.57
C LEU A 595 -41.23 14.90 8.39
N PRO A 596 -42.35 14.25 8.75
CA PRO A 596 -42.32 12.99 9.50
C PRO A 596 -41.61 11.84 8.77
N PHE A 597 -41.49 11.91 7.44
CA PHE A 597 -40.87 10.87 6.61
C PHE A 597 -39.37 11.10 6.35
N PHE A 598 -38.83 12.30 6.62
CA PHE A 598 -37.42 12.64 6.36
C PHE A 598 -36.54 12.64 7.62
N GLN A 599 -37.12 12.84 8.81
CA GLN A 599 -36.35 13.03 10.05
C GLN A 599 -36.69 11.94 11.09
N ILE A 600 -35.90 10.87 11.12
CA ILE A 600 -35.91 9.86 12.20
C ILE A 600 -34.77 10.19 13.16
N CYS A 601 -35.07 10.86 14.27
CA CYS A 601 -34.11 11.08 15.35
C CYS A 601 -34.21 9.94 16.37
N LEU A 602 -33.23 9.04 16.39
CA LEU A 602 -33.06 8.05 17.46
C LEU A 602 -32.42 8.73 18.68
N PRO A 603 -33.03 8.69 19.87
CA PRO A 603 -32.48 9.34 21.05
C PRO A 603 -31.22 8.59 21.51
N LEU A 604 -30.06 9.25 21.39
CA LEU A 604 -28.82 8.81 22.01
C LEU A 604 -28.66 9.47 23.39
N PRO A 605 -28.11 8.77 24.40
CA PRO A 605 -27.94 9.31 25.75
C PRO A 605 -27.01 10.54 25.75
N LYS A 606 -27.30 11.47 26.68
CA LYS A 606 -26.63 12.77 26.84
C LYS A 606 -25.10 12.61 26.95
N PHE A 607 -24.37 13.37 26.14
CA PHE A 607 -22.95 13.63 26.37
C PHE A 607 -22.84 14.76 27.39
N ASP A 608 -22.63 14.43 28.66
CA ASP A 608 -22.34 15.42 29.69
C ASP A 608 -20.93 15.99 29.47
N ALA A 609 -20.85 17.31 29.28
CA ALA A 609 -19.60 18.04 29.33
C ALA A 609 -19.11 18.09 30.78
N LYS A 610 -18.14 17.23 31.11
CA LYS A 610 -17.46 17.29 32.41
C LYS A 610 -16.62 18.58 32.43
N LEU A 611 -17.03 19.54 33.26
CA LEU A 611 -16.24 20.72 33.60
C LEU A 611 -14.97 20.27 34.33
N ASP A 612 -13.81 20.51 33.72
CA ASP A 612 -12.51 20.32 34.36
C ASP A 612 -12.38 21.28 35.56
N VAL A 613 -12.28 20.70 36.76
CA VAL A 613 -11.89 21.41 37.98
C VAL A 613 -10.40 21.71 37.87
N SER A 614 -10.08 23.00 37.90
CA SER A 614 -8.73 23.55 37.86
C SER A 614 -7.91 23.06 39.07
N VAL A 615 -6.74 22.47 38.81
CA VAL A 615 -5.71 22.24 39.82
C VAL A 615 -4.97 23.56 40.01
N GLU A 616 -5.24 24.22 41.13
CA GLU A 616 -4.52 25.40 41.60
C GLU A 616 -3.13 24.95 42.10
N VAL A 617 -2.09 25.45 41.45
CA VAL A 617 -0.70 25.37 41.93
C VAL A 617 -0.45 26.63 42.75
N GLY A 618 -0.22 26.44 44.06
CA GLY A 618 0.30 27.44 44.99
C GLY A 618 1.32 26.77 45.92
N PRO A 619 2.29 27.54 46.43
CA PRO A 619 3.73 27.24 46.48
C PRO A 619 4.17 25.97 47.21
#